data_AF-A0A2H0Q2M3-F1
#
_entry.id   AF-A0A2H0Q2M3-F1
#
_cell.length_a   1.000
_cell.length_b   1.000
_cell.length_c   1.000
_cell.angle_alpha   90.00
_cell.angle_beta   90.00
_cell.angle_gamma   90.00
#
_symmetry.space_group_name_H-M   'P 1'
#
loop_
_entity.id
_entity.type
_entity.pdbx_description
1 polymer ?
#
loop_
_entity_poly.entity_id
_entity_poly.type
_entity_poly.pdbx_seq_one_letter_code
_entity_poly.pdbx_strand_id
1 'polypeptide(L)' 'MFDNSEIEELLNKLEDIEDEVLAASLLSEFNAKSKVLGQLLMNIDTSLSHDEWKKRCDIAKKELDSVLSKIKDY' A
#
# COMPACT_ATOMS: atom_id res chain seq x y z
N MET A 1 -3.88 4.37 8.44
CA MET A 1 -3.89 2.89 8.54
C MET A 1 -5.23 2.49 7.98
N PHE A 2 -5.24 1.60 6.99
CA PHE A 2 -6.50 1.19 6.39
C PHE A 2 -7.41 0.60 7.44
N ASP A 3 -8.67 1.01 7.43
CA ASP A 3 -9.69 0.29 8.15
C ASP A 3 -10.16 -0.94 7.34
N ASN A 4 -10.95 -1.80 7.98
CA ASN A 4 -11.44 -3.02 7.33
C ASN A 4 -12.32 -2.72 6.12
N SER A 5 -13.11 -1.63 6.14
CA SER A 5 -13.95 -1.25 5.01
C SER A 5 -13.14 -0.84 3.78
N GLU A 6 -12.06 -0.08 3.96
CA GLU A 6 -11.17 0.29 2.86
C GLU A 6 -10.47 -0.93 2.25
N ILE A 7 -10.15 -1.95 3.06
CA ILE A 7 -9.60 -3.21 2.55
C ILE A 7 -10.67 -4.02 1.81
N GLU A 8 -11.89 -4.10 2.32
CA GLU A 8 -13.00 -4.78 1.66
C GLU A 8 -13.30 -4.16 0.29
N GLU A 9 -13.38 -2.82 0.20
CA GLU A 9 -13.57 -2.12 -1.07
C GLU A 9 -12.45 -2.43 -2.08
N LEU A 10 -11.20 -2.47 -1.62
CA LEU A 10 -10.06 -2.80 -2.46
C LEU A 10 -10.12 -4.24 -2.97
N LEU A 11 -10.48 -5.19 -2.11
CA LEU A 11 -10.62 -6.61 -2.50
C LEU A 11 -11.76 -6.80 -3.49
N ASN A 12 -12.91 -6.19 -3.26
CA ASN A 12 -14.03 -6.22 -4.21
C ASN A 12 -13.60 -5.69 -5.59
N LYS A 13 -12.84 -4.58 -5.62
CA LYS A 13 -12.31 -4.03 -6.87
C LYS A 13 -11.34 -4.95 -7.60
N LEU A 14 -10.52 -5.68 -6.86
CA LEU A 14 -9.60 -6.66 -7.44
C LEU A 14 -10.35 -7.89 -7.96
N GLU A 15 -11.45 -8.30 -7.31
CA GLU A 15 -12.31 -9.40 -7.77
C GLU A 15 -13.07 -9.05 -9.07
N ASP A 16 -13.36 -7.77 -9.31
CA ASP A 16 -13.99 -7.30 -10.55
C ASP A 16 -13.05 -7.31 -11.78
N ILE A 17 -11.73 -7.46 -11.59
CA ILE A 17 -10.75 -7.48 -12.69
C ILE A 17 -10.78 -8.87 -13.36
N GLU A 18 -11.19 -8.92 -14.63
CA GLU A 18 -11.26 -10.18 -15.40
C GLU A 18 -9.90 -10.89 -15.55
N ASP A 19 -8.81 -10.13 -15.62
CA ASP A 19 -7.45 -10.68 -15.67
C ASP A 19 -6.96 -11.02 -14.24
N GLU A 20 -7.15 -12.29 -13.86
CA GLU A 20 -6.73 -12.82 -12.56
C GLU A 20 -5.22 -12.64 -12.27
N VAL A 21 -4.37 -12.67 -13.31
CA VAL A 21 -2.92 -12.49 -13.15
C VAL A 21 -2.60 -11.04 -12.81
N LEU A 22 -3.28 -10.11 -13.49
CA LEU A 22 -3.19 -8.68 -13.19
C LEU A 22 -3.71 -8.38 -11.78
N ALA A 23 -4.88 -8.91 -11.41
CA ALA A 23 -5.47 -8.74 -10.09
C ALA A 23 -4.53 -9.23 -8.97
N ALA A 24 -3.97 -10.44 -9.13
CA ALA A 24 -2.99 -11.00 -8.20
C ALA A 24 -1.71 -10.16 -8.12
N SER A 25 -1.23 -9.65 -9.26
CA SER A 25 -0.06 -8.76 -9.31
C SER A 25 -0.32 -7.44 -8.55
N LEU A 26 -1.47 -6.82 -8.75
CA LEU A 26 -1.86 -5.58 -8.05
C LEU A 26 -2.02 -5.79 -6.55
N LEU A 27 -2.65 -6.90 -6.14
CA LEU A 27 -2.76 -7.29 -4.73
C LEU A 27 -1.39 -7.50 -4.09
N SER A 28 -0.47 -8.17 -4.80
CA SER A 28 0.90 -8.36 -4.33
C SER A 28 1.64 -7.03 -4.19
N GLU A 29 1.50 -6.12 -5.16
CA GLU A 29 2.09 -4.77 -5.10
C GLU A 29 1.55 -3.99 -3.90
N PHE A 30 0.23 -4.00 -3.70
CA PHE A 30 -0.44 -3.34 -2.57
C PHE A 30 0.08 -3.87 -1.23
N ASN A 31 0.13 -5.19 -1.06
CA ASN A 31 0.61 -5.84 0.17
C ASN A 31 2.07 -5.50 0.46
N ALA A 32 2.92 -5.45 -0.57
CA ALA A 32 4.31 -5.08 -0.40
C ALA A 32 4.48 -3.63 0.07
N LYS A 33 3.76 -2.68 -0.57
CA LYS A 33 3.85 -1.24 -0.24
C LYS A 33 3.22 -0.93 1.11
N SER A 34 2.07 -1.52 1.44
CA SER A 34 1.39 -1.34 2.72
C SER A 34 2.23 -1.87 3.89
N LYS A 35 2.93 -2.99 3.70
CA LYS A 35 3.89 -3.53 4.67
C LYS A 35 5.04 -2.57 4.94
N VAL A 36 5.67 -2.01 3.90
CA VAL A 36 6.78 -1.05 4.06
C VAL A 36 6.32 0.17 4.86
N LEU A 37 5.17 0.76 4.50
CA LEU A 37 4.63 1.90 5.23
C LEU A 37 4.30 1.53 6.69
N GLY A 38 3.69 0.36 6.93
CA GLY A 38 3.40 -0.12 8.28
C GLY A 38 4.65 -0.27 9.14
N GLN A 39 5.72 -0.83 8.58
CA GLN A 39 7.01 -0.98 9.28
C GLN A 39 7.64 0.38 9.64
N LEU A 40 7.56 1.36 8.73
CA LEU A 40 8.04 2.72 8.99
C LEU A 40 7.20 3.42 10.07
N LEU A 41 5.87 3.30 10.01
CA LEU A 41 4.97 3.91 11.01
C LEU A 41 5.12 3.32 12.40
N MET A 42 5.42 2.02 12.49
CA MET A 42 5.76 1.36 13.76
C MET A 42 7.16 1.76 14.28
N ASN A 43 7.89 2.59 13.54
CA ASN A 43 9.24 3.06 13.87
C ASN A 43 10.19 1.92 14.25
N ILE A 44 10.13 0.82 13.49
CA ILE A 44 10.92 -0.39 13.78
C ILE A 44 12.42 -0.12 13.67
N ASP A 45 12.82 0.83 12.81
CA ASP A 45 14.20 1.22 12.62
C ASP A 45 14.55 2.50 13.40
N THR A 46 15.07 2.31 14.61
CA THR A 46 15.49 3.39 15.50
C THR A 46 16.81 4.06 15.09
N SER A 47 17.48 3.55 14.05
CA SER A 47 18.71 4.17 13.52
C SER A 47 18.44 5.37 12.61
N LEU A 48 17.19 5.56 12.17
CA LEU A 48 16.79 6.67 11.32
C LEU A 48 16.67 7.97 12.13
N SER A 49 17.23 9.05 11.58
CA SER A 49 16.89 10.40 12.07
C SER A 49 15.41 10.69 11.81
N HIS A 50 14.82 11.60 12.60
CA HIS A 50 13.42 12.00 12.41
C HIS A 50 13.13 12.48 10.98
N ASP A 51 14.03 13.26 10.39
CA ASP A 51 13.87 13.78 9.03
C ASP A 51 13.93 12.68 7.97
N GLU A 52 14.84 11.72 8.14
CA GLU A 52 14.96 10.57 7.24
C GLU A 52 13.75 9.64 7.35
N TRP A 53 13.32 9.34 8.58
CA TRP A 53 12.11 8.58 8.85
C TRP A 53 10.89 9.23 8.18
N LYS A 54 10.71 10.54 8.36
CA LYS A 54 9.60 11.29 7.76
C LYS A 54 9.63 11.22 6.24
N LYS A 55 10.79 11.45 5.61
CA LYS A 55 10.94 11.34 4.16
C LYS A 55 10.57 9.95 3.65
N ARG A 56 11.00 8.89 4.34
CA ARG A 56 10.66 7.51 3.97
C ARG A 56 9.17 7.23 4.12
N CYS A 57 8.54 7.71 5.19
CA CYS A 57 7.09 7.62 5.36
C CYS A 57 6.34 8.32 4.21
N ASP A 58 6.77 9.53 3.83
CA ASP A 58 6.15 10.30 2.75
C ASP A 58 6.30 9.58 1.39
N ILE A 59 7.47 9.00 1.12
CA ILE A 59 7.73 8.21 -0.09
C ILE A 59 6.86 6.95 -0.10
N ALA A 60 6.91 6.15 0.98
CA ALA A 60 6.15 4.90 1.08
C ALA A 60 4.64 5.14 0.96
N LYS A 61 4.14 6.26 1.50
CA LYS A 61 2.75 6.67 1.34
C LYS A 61 2.41 6.96 -0.12
N LYS A 62 3.22 7.77 -0.81
CA LYS A 62 3.00 8.06 -2.25
C LYS A 62 3.02 6.81 -3.12
N GLU A 63 3.92 5.88 -2.83
CA GLU A 63 3.98 4.62 -3.57
C GLU A 63 2.72 3.78 -3.36
N LEU A 64 2.23 3.69 -2.12
CA LEU A 64 1.00 2.99 -1.81
C LEU A 64 -0.23 3.65 -2.44
N ASP A 65 -0.32 4.98 -2.36
CA ASP A 65 -1.37 5.77 -2.99
C ASP A 65 -1.40 5.56 -4.51
N SER A 66 -0.23 5.44 -5.15
CA SER A 66 -0.16 5.13 -6.58
C SER A 66 -0.74 3.76 -6.92
N VAL A 67 -0.48 2.74 -6.10
CA VAL A 67 -1.06 1.39 -6.30
C VAL A 67 -2.57 1.42 -6.11
N LEU A 68 -3.05 2.14 -5.09
CA LEU A 68 -4.49 2.32 -4.86
C LEU A 68 -5.17 2.98 -6.05
N SER A 69 -4.59 4.05 -6.60
CA SER A 69 -5.13 4.70 -7.79
C SER A 69 -5.20 3.74 -8.97
N LYS A 70 -4.14 2.96 -9.22
CA LYS A 70 -4.16 1.94 -10.28
C LYS A 70 -5.34 0.97 -10.09
N ILE A 71 -5.56 0.45 -8.89
CA ILE A 71 -6.63 -0.49 -8.59
C ILE A 71 -8.02 0.15 -8.77
N LYS A 72 -8.18 1.41 -8.33
CA LYS A 72 -9.46 2.14 -8.43
C LYS A 72 -9.85 2.51 -9.86
N ASP A 73 -8.86 2.63 -10.75
CA ASP A 73 -9.07 2.98 -12.16
C ASP A 73 -9.47 1.77 -13.03
N TYR A 74 -9.50 0.55 -12.46
CA TYR A 74 -10.13 -0.62 -13.06
C TYR A 74 -11.60 -0.74 -12.61
#